data_AF-A0A6C1EHL2-F1
#
_entry.id   AF-A0A6C1EHL2-F1
#
_cell.length_a   1.000
_cell.length_b   1.000
_cell.length_c   1.000
_cell.angle_alpha   90.00
_cell.angle_beta   90.00
_cell.angle_gamma   90.00
#
_symmetry.space_group_name_H-M   'P 1'
#
loop_
_entity.id
_entity.type
_entity.pdbx_description
1 polymer ?
#
loop_
_entity_poly.entity_id
_entity_poly.type
_entity_poly.pdbx_seq_one_letter_code
_entity_poly.pdbx_strand_id
1 'polypeptide(L)'
;MGLAESLYQKLLINVPKKGVKVGCNRHIKHVSPIVTNFEKWSDKRKKLYFKDEKEMMEKNNLGNFDLENNVYGRLLASPMRAEKISKLKSCRELLIPLKVIPMVGNDQHAENSMLKLAPILDYSKPYKSSYILNSASIVRDNLAAATSWFPLSILQGSASRKLVVNTATFLSEYDVQLRELIISRLSEIKSVGPSSKDSVLLIYNETSTIPIEVQRVKGADGLEFTQSIFNLGCLQTFASEPMINKDVIKEGIYLDANNDKDLIKHLYRFVLFSLG
;
A
#
# COMPACT_ATOMS: atom_id res chain seq x y z
N MET A 1 -1.50 24.62 -33.67
CA MET A 1 -0.19 25.12 -33.19
C MET A 1 0.07 24.47 -31.84
N GLY A 2 1.03 23.55 -31.78
CA GLY A 2 1.32 22.74 -30.59
C GLY A 2 2.04 23.53 -29.50
N LEU A 3 1.75 23.20 -28.24
CA LEU A 3 2.49 23.71 -27.09
C LEU A 3 3.95 23.23 -27.16
N ALA A 4 4.88 24.11 -26.77
CA ALA A 4 6.30 23.86 -26.86
C ALA A 4 6.73 22.66 -26.00
N GLU A 5 7.57 21.79 -26.57
CA GLU A 5 8.16 20.59 -25.95
C GLU A 5 8.85 20.86 -24.60
N SER A 6 9.29 22.11 -24.39
CA SER A 6 9.87 22.61 -23.14
C SER A 6 8.93 22.57 -21.93
N LEU A 7 7.61 22.52 -22.12
CA LEU A 7 6.63 22.38 -21.04
C LEU A 7 6.54 20.94 -20.50
N TYR A 8 6.79 19.94 -21.34
CA TYR A 8 6.65 18.51 -21.00
C TYR A 8 7.93 17.86 -20.49
N GLN A 9 9.10 18.45 -20.78
CA GLN A 9 10.40 18.00 -20.23
C GLN A 9 10.46 17.95 -18.70
N LYS A 10 9.53 18.62 -17.99
CA LYS A 10 9.45 18.60 -16.52
C LYS A 10 8.57 17.47 -15.97
N LEU A 11 7.74 16.83 -16.79
CA LEU A 11 6.82 15.77 -16.35
C LEU A 11 7.37 14.37 -16.61
N LEU A 12 8.27 14.23 -17.57
CA LEU A 12 8.86 12.94 -17.94
C LEU A 12 9.96 12.52 -16.94
N ILE A 13 9.86 11.29 -16.46
CA ILE A 13 10.84 10.66 -15.56
C ILE A 13 12.05 10.25 -16.40
N ASN A 14 13.08 11.09 -16.47
CA ASN A 14 14.39 10.64 -16.95
C ASN A 14 15.14 10.02 -15.77
N VAL A 15 15.18 8.69 -15.71
CA VAL A 15 16.07 7.96 -14.80
C VAL A 15 17.49 8.09 -15.34
N PRO A 16 18.42 8.77 -14.65
CA PRO A 16 19.79 8.83 -15.11
C PRO A 16 20.41 7.44 -15.00
N LYS A 17 20.99 6.93 -16.09
CA LYS A 17 21.87 5.76 -16.04
C LYS A 17 23.04 6.10 -15.11
N LYS A 18 23.24 5.29 -14.07
CA LYS A 18 24.37 5.42 -13.13
C LYS A 18 25.69 5.48 -13.89
N GLY A 19 26.44 6.55 -13.70
CA GLY A 19 27.79 6.71 -14.23
C GLY A 19 28.57 7.76 -13.44
N VAL A 20 29.44 7.26 -12.56
CA VAL A 20 30.75 7.79 -12.13
C VAL A 20 30.81 9.23 -11.58
N LYS A 21 31.23 9.34 -10.30
CA LYS A 21 31.70 10.58 -9.66
C LYS A 21 32.94 11.12 -10.37
N VAL A 22 32.94 12.40 -10.79
CA VAL A 22 34.07 13.33 -10.64
C VAL A 22 33.51 14.76 -10.53
N GLY A 23 34.06 15.54 -9.61
CA GLY A 23 33.60 16.87 -9.24
C GLY A 23 33.49 17.86 -10.39
N CYS A 24 32.37 18.57 -10.42
CA CYS A 24 32.23 19.95 -10.90
C CYS A 24 30.80 20.37 -10.59
N ASN A 25 30.58 21.65 -10.28
CA ASN A 25 29.27 22.28 -10.13
C ASN A 25 28.42 22.15 -11.41
N ARG A 26 27.86 20.96 -11.64
CA ARG A 26 26.82 20.76 -12.64
C ARG A 26 25.50 20.90 -11.92
N HIS A 27 24.85 22.05 -12.13
CA HIS A 27 23.43 22.23 -11.86
C HIS A 27 22.70 20.95 -12.27
N ILE A 28 22.06 20.30 -11.30
CA ILE A 28 21.22 19.12 -11.51
C ILE A 28 20.09 19.57 -12.43
N LYS A 29 20.29 19.40 -13.73
CA LYS A 29 19.28 19.68 -14.75
C LYS A 29 18.34 18.48 -14.80
N HIS A 30 17.07 18.76 -14.51
CA HIS A 30 15.91 17.87 -14.66
C HIS A 30 15.79 16.73 -13.64
N VAL A 31 15.41 17.09 -12.42
CA VAL A 31 14.63 16.17 -11.58
C VAL A 31 13.16 16.61 -11.67
N SER A 32 12.27 15.66 -11.98
CA SER A 32 10.83 15.93 -12.10
C SER A 32 10.30 16.56 -10.79
N PRO A 33 9.41 17.57 -10.85
CA PRO A 33 8.71 18.10 -9.68
C PRO A 33 7.91 17.03 -8.91
N ILE A 34 7.55 15.92 -9.58
CA ILE A 34 6.95 14.73 -8.95
C ILE A 34 7.93 14.05 -7.97
N VAL A 35 9.24 14.25 -8.12
CA VAL A 35 10.24 13.66 -7.21
C VAL A 35 10.73 14.67 -6.17
N THR A 36 10.70 15.97 -6.48
CA THR A 36 11.26 17.04 -5.61
C THR A 36 10.23 17.88 -4.87
N ASN A 37 8.96 17.85 -5.28
CA ASN A 37 7.90 18.68 -4.71
C ASN A 37 6.56 17.93 -4.58
N PHE A 38 6.55 16.60 -4.67
CA PHE A 38 5.32 15.80 -4.53
C PHE A 38 4.55 16.16 -3.27
N GLU A 39 5.26 16.29 -2.15
CA GLU A 39 4.71 16.72 -0.86
C GLU A 39 4.12 18.14 -0.85
N LYS A 40 4.57 19.04 -1.73
CA LYS A 40 3.96 20.37 -1.92
C LYS A 40 2.75 20.35 -2.87
N TRP A 41 2.67 19.35 -3.74
CA TRP A 41 1.63 19.19 -4.77
C TRP A 41 0.49 18.29 -4.29
N SER A 42 0.77 17.30 -3.45
CA SER A 42 -0.18 16.36 -2.88
C SER A 42 -1.24 17.02 -1.98
N ASP A 43 -0.91 18.20 -1.41
CA ASP A 43 -1.80 18.96 -0.52
C ASP A 43 -2.62 20.05 -1.21
N LYS A 44 -2.32 20.40 -2.47
CA LYS A 44 -3.13 21.33 -3.26
C LYS A 44 -3.85 20.56 -4.35
N ARG A 45 -5.12 20.22 -4.11
CA ARG A 45 -6.01 19.55 -5.05
C ARG A 45 -6.25 20.46 -6.27
N LYS A 46 -5.31 20.52 -7.23
CA LYS A 46 -5.59 21.01 -8.58
C LYS A 46 -6.36 19.90 -9.28
N LYS A 47 -7.69 19.93 -9.14
CA LYS A 47 -8.56 19.12 -9.98
C LYS A 47 -8.32 19.58 -11.41
N LEU A 48 -7.71 18.71 -12.21
CA LEU A 48 -7.75 18.87 -13.66
C LEU A 48 -9.19 18.57 -14.06
N TYR A 49 -9.93 19.63 -14.38
CA TYR A 49 -11.30 19.49 -14.87
C TYR A 49 -11.22 19.32 -16.37
N PHE A 50 -11.54 18.11 -16.82
CA PHE A 50 -11.86 17.83 -18.21
C PHE A 50 -13.37 17.72 -18.31
N LYS A 51 -13.97 18.23 -19.38
CA LYS A 51 -15.41 18.08 -19.61
C LYS A 51 -15.77 16.62 -19.90
N ASP A 52 -14.89 15.93 -20.60
CA ASP A 52 -15.01 14.51 -20.97
C ASP A 52 -13.63 13.90 -21.28
N GLU A 53 -13.61 12.58 -21.46
CA GLU A 53 -12.41 11.81 -21.78
C GLU A 53 -11.81 12.22 -23.14
N LYS A 54 -12.65 12.70 -24.06
CA LYS A 54 -12.22 13.20 -25.38
C LYS A 54 -11.42 14.49 -25.25
N GLU A 55 -11.85 15.43 -24.41
CA GLU A 55 -11.09 16.64 -24.10
C GLU A 55 -9.77 16.32 -23.40
N MET A 56 -9.76 15.34 -22.51
CA MET A 56 -8.53 14.87 -21.87
C MET A 56 -7.55 14.31 -22.92
N MET A 57 -8.01 13.40 -23.77
CA MET A 57 -7.18 12.65 -24.72
C MET A 57 -6.74 13.51 -25.92
N GLU A 58 -7.69 14.14 -26.61
CA GLU A 58 -7.44 14.79 -27.90
C GLU A 58 -6.97 16.24 -27.76
N LYS A 59 -7.51 16.98 -26.78
CA LYS A 59 -7.20 18.41 -26.64
C LYS A 59 -5.99 18.67 -25.75
N ASN A 60 -5.78 17.81 -24.74
CA ASN A 60 -4.68 17.96 -23.79
C ASN A 60 -3.55 16.93 -24.00
N ASN A 61 -3.66 16.05 -25.00
CA ASN A 61 -2.69 14.99 -25.31
C ASN A 61 -2.32 14.14 -24.08
N LEU A 62 -3.26 13.96 -23.14
CA LEU A 62 -3.07 13.04 -22.03
C LEU A 62 -3.41 11.64 -22.55
N GLY A 63 -2.42 10.76 -22.60
CA GLY A 63 -2.67 9.37 -22.97
C GLY A 63 -3.61 8.67 -21.99
N ASN A 64 -4.34 7.66 -22.45
CA ASN A 64 -5.05 6.76 -21.54
C ASN A 64 -3.98 5.97 -20.79
N PHE A 65 -3.82 6.28 -19.50
CA PHE A 65 -2.86 5.63 -18.61
C PHE A 65 -3.39 4.32 -18.01
N ASP A 66 -4.62 3.93 -18.35
CA ASP A 66 -5.28 2.70 -17.91
C ASP A 66 -5.28 2.52 -16.38
N LEU A 67 -5.36 3.64 -15.65
CA LEU A 67 -5.21 3.68 -14.19
C LEU A 67 -6.32 2.94 -13.46
N GLU A 68 -7.50 2.81 -14.08
CA GLU A 68 -8.64 2.10 -13.51
C GLU A 68 -8.43 0.58 -13.50
N ASN A 69 -7.79 0.04 -14.54
CA ASN A 69 -7.46 -1.38 -14.61
C ASN A 69 -6.15 -1.70 -13.87
N ASN A 70 -5.26 -0.70 -13.74
CA ASN A 70 -4.02 -0.82 -12.99
C ASN A 70 -4.25 -1.05 -11.48
N VAL A 71 -3.76 -2.18 -10.97
CA VAL A 71 -3.80 -2.57 -9.54
C VAL A 71 -3.21 -1.49 -8.63
N TYR A 72 -2.03 -0.95 -8.98
CA TYR A 72 -1.36 0.10 -8.22
C TYR A 72 -2.12 1.43 -8.31
N GLY A 73 -2.65 1.76 -9.49
CA GLY A 73 -3.50 2.92 -9.69
C GLY A 73 -4.68 2.91 -8.71
N ARG A 74 -5.36 1.78 -8.58
CA ARG A 74 -6.47 1.59 -7.63
C ARG A 74 -6.04 1.67 -6.16
N LEU A 75 -4.89 1.12 -5.80
CA LEU A 75 -4.33 1.23 -4.45
C LEU A 75 -4.02 2.69 -4.08
N LEU A 76 -3.39 3.41 -5.01
CA LEU A 76 -2.98 4.81 -4.84
C LEU A 76 -4.14 5.80 -4.97
N ALA A 77 -5.25 5.40 -5.61
CA ALA A 77 -6.49 6.19 -5.64
C ALA A 77 -7.20 6.22 -4.27
N SER A 78 -6.77 5.42 -3.30
CA SER A 78 -7.37 5.40 -1.98
C SER A 78 -7.22 6.75 -1.25
N PRO A 79 -8.18 7.12 -0.38
CA PRO A 79 -8.11 8.40 0.32
C PRO A 79 -6.81 8.57 1.10
N MET A 80 -6.16 9.73 0.95
CA MET A 80 -4.99 10.08 1.75
C MET A 80 -5.38 10.26 3.23
N ARG A 81 -4.53 9.78 4.13
CA ARG A 81 -4.67 9.90 5.58
C ARG A 81 -3.33 10.31 6.18
N ALA A 82 -3.37 11.25 7.12
CA ALA A 82 -2.21 11.58 7.93
C ALA A 82 -2.00 10.47 8.96
N GLU A 83 -0.80 9.90 9.00
CA GLU A 83 -0.46 8.87 9.99
C GLU A 83 0.15 9.50 11.25
N LYS A 84 0.19 8.75 12.37
CA LYS A 84 0.45 9.31 13.70
C LYS A 84 1.92 9.45 14.10
N ILE A 85 2.84 8.77 13.42
CA ILE A 85 4.26 8.73 13.76
C ILE A 85 5.00 9.92 13.15
N SER A 86 5.05 10.01 11.82
CA SER A 86 5.71 11.07 11.05
C SER A 86 4.79 12.23 10.67
N LYS A 87 3.46 12.09 10.83
CA LYS A 87 2.42 13.05 10.40
C LYS A 87 2.35 13.26 8.88
N LEU A 88 3.06 12.43 8.11
CA LEU A 88 2.98 12.44 6.66
C LEU A 88 1.64 11.87 6.19
N LYS A 89 1.18 12.35 5.03
CA LYS A 89 -0.02 11.82 4.39
C LYS A 89 0.36 10.67 3.47
N SER A 90 -0.29 9.53 3.65
CA SER A 90 -0.18 8.38 2.76
C SER A 90 -1.55 7.85 2.38
N CYS A 91 -1.60 7.07 1.31
CA CYS A 91 -2.78 6.35 0.88
C CYS A 91 -3.27 5.44 2.01
N ARG A 92 -4.56 5.47 2.34
CA ARG A 92 -5.12 4.68 3.46
C ARG A 92 -4.76 3.20 3.34
N GLU A 93 -4.74 2.67 2.12
CA GLU A 93 -4.46 1.25 1.92
C GLU A 93 -3.03 0.84 2.31
N LEU A 94 -2.08 1.79 2.36
CA LEU A 94 -0.67 1.59 2.73
C LEU A 94 -0.38 1.81 4.23
N LEU A 95 -1.41 2.05 5.04
CA LEU A 95 -1.30 2.33 6.47
C LEU A 95 -1.91 1.19 7.30
N ILE A 96 -1.43 1.03 8.53
CA ILE A 96 -2.09 0.17 9.53
C ILE A 96 -3.21 0.99 10.16
N PRO A 97 -4.48 0.60 9.99
CA PRO A 97 -5.57 1.26 10.69
C PRO A 97 -5.62 0.76 12.13
N LEU A 98 -5.84 1.70 13.04
CA LEU A 98 -5.99 1.45 14.47
C LEU A 98 -7.41 1.81 14.88
N LYS A 99 -8.03 0.97 15.70
CA LYS A 99 -9.34 1.25 16.30
C LYS A 99 -9.26 1.32 17.81
N VAL A 100 -10.02 2.26 18.35
CA VAL A 100 -10.22 2.43 19.78
C VAL A 100 -11.37 1.52 20.23
N ILE A 101 -11.08 0.56 21.09
CA ILE A 101 -12.00 -0.48 21.56
C ILE A 101 -12.09 -0.38 23.10
N PRO A 102 -13.30 -0.38 23.69
CA PRO A 102 -13.43 -0.47 25.15
C PRO A 102 -12.99 -1.86 25.65
N MET A 103 -12.20 -1.92 26.73
CA MET A 103 -11.73 -3.20 27.29
C MET A 103 -12.74 -3.87 28.24
N VAL A 104 -13.65 -3.12 28.85
CA VAL A 104 -14.65 -3.64 29.80
C VAL A 104 -15.97 -2.90 29.63
N GLY A 105 -17.06 -3.64 29.41
CA GLY A 105 -18.44 -3.13 29.32
C GLY A 105 -18.75 -2.38 28.01
N ASN A 106 -20.01 -2.50 27.56
CA ASN A 106 -20.51 -1.78 26.37
C ASN A 106 -20.61 -0.25 26.59
N ASP A 107 -20.42 0.24 27.81
CA ASP A 107 -20.55 1.66 28.12
C ASP A 107 -19.26 2.43 27.86
N GLN A 108 -19.19 3.00 26.66
CA GLN A 108 -18.18 4.00 26.26
C GLN A 108 -18.22 5.29 27.12
N HIS A 109 -19.16 5.40 28.05
CA HIS A 109 -19.45 6.58 28.87
C HIS A 109 -19.04 6.44 30.34
N ALA A 110 -18.59 5.27 30.80
CA ALA A 110 -18.16 5.12 32.19
C ALA A 110 -16.83 5.86 32.46
N GLU A 111 -16.78 6.63 33.55
CA GLU A 111 -15.64 7.47 33.94
C GLU A 111 -14.35 6.70 34.25
N ASN A 112 -14.41 5.38 34.46
CA ASN A 112 -13.25 4.51 34.67
C ASN A 112 -13.00 3.54 33.49
N SER A 113 -13.58 3.80 32.32
CA SER A 113 -13.43 2.92 31.15
C SER A 113 -11.99 2.92 30.63
N MET A 114 -11.44 1.72 30.40
CA MET A 114 -10.15 1.55 29.72
C MET A 114 -10.37 1.42 28.21
N LEU A 115 -9.61 2.19 27.44
CA LEU A 115 -9.66 2.17 25.98
C LEU A 115 -8.39 1.53 25.42
N LYS A 116 -8.54 0.41 24.70
CA LYS A 116 -7.45 -0.23 23.93
C LYS A 116 -7.37 0.40 22.55
N LEU A 117 -6.18 0.77 22.11
CA LEU A 117 -5.90 0.98 20.68
C LEU A 117 -5.35 -0.32 20.10
N ALA A 118 -6.03 -0.88 19.11
CA ALA A 118 -5.66 -2.15 18.50
C ALA A 118 -5.50 -1.99 16.98
N PRO A 119 -4.51 -2.66 16.36
CA PRO A 119 -4.45 -2.77 14.92
C PRO A 119 -5.62 -3.64 14.43
N ILE A 120 -6.20 -3.26 13.31
CA ILE A 120 -7.32 -3.99 12.69
C ILE A 120 -7.08 -4.12 11.19
N LEU A 121 -7.67 -5.13 10.55
CA LEU A 121 -7.70 -5.23 9.09
C LEU A 121 -9.04 -4.80 8.50
N ASP A 122 -10.12 -4.93 9.28
CA ASP A 122 -11.47 -4.64 8.85
C ASP A 122 -11.92 -3.19 9.18
N TYR A 123 -12.07 -2.41 8.11
CA TYR A 123 -12.53 -1.03 8.16
C TYR A 123 -14.00 -0.88 8.57
N SER A 124 -14.82 -1.92 8.50
CA SER A 124 -16.28 -1.86 8.70
C SER A 124 -16.72 -1.45 10.11
N LYS A 125 -15.91 -1.77 11.15
CA LYS A 125 -16.30 -1.50 12.54
C LYS A 125 -16.47 0.01 12.83
N PRO A 126 -17.54 0.46 13.51
CA PRO A 126 -17.90 1.88 13.65
C PRO A 126 -17.03 2.70 14.63
N TYR A 127 -15.91 2.15 15.12
CA TYR A 127 -15.10 2.81 16.13
C TYR A 127 -14.20 3.91 15.55
N LYS A 128 -13.91 4.93 16.37
CA LYS A 128 -12.95 5.99 16.05
C LYS A 128 -11.62 5.37 15.62
N SER A 129 -11.14 5.81 14.46
CA SER A 129 -9.97 5.23 13.81
C SER A 129 -8.80 6.22 13.77
N SER A 130 -7.59 5.72 13.86
CA SER A 130 -6.34 6.41 13.53
C SER A 130 -5.50 5.52 12.62
N TYR A 131 -4.37 6.04 12.15
CA TYR A 131 -3.52 5.34 11.19
C TYR A 131 -2.05 5.51 11.58
N ILE A 132 -1.25 4.47 11.40
CA ILE A 132 0.21 4.50 11.53
C ILE A 132 0.86 3.91 10.27
N LEU A 133 2.15 4.17 10.09
CA LEU A 133 2.93 3.57 8.99
C LEU A 133 2.90 2.05 9.06
N ASN A 134 2.75 1.42 7.89
CA ASN A 134 2.79 -0.02 7.74
C ASN A 134 4.22 -0.52 7.53
N SER A 135 5.00 -0.45 8.61
CA SER A 135 6.39 -0.87 8.68
C SER A 135 6.67 -1.40 10.08
N ALA A 136 7.05 -2.68 10.19
CA ALA A 136 7.33 -3.29 11.49
C ALA A 136 8.52 -2.62 12.19
N SER A 137 9.52 -2.18 11.42
CA SER A 137 10.71 -1.50 11.93
C SER A 137 10.35 -0.15 12.56
N ILE A 138 9.69 0.73 11.79
CA ILE A 138 9.28 2.06 12.25
C ILE A 138 8.31 1.97 13.42
N VAL A 139 7.34 1.05 13.37
CA VAL A 139 6.39 0.88 14.48
C VAL A 139 7.11 0.44 15.74
N ARG A 140 8.03 -0.54 15.66
CA ARG A 140 8.82 -1.02 16.80
C ARG A 140 9.56 0.12 17.49
N ASP A 141 10.24 0.96 16.70
CA ASP A 141 11.05 2.08 17.20
C ASP A 141 10.19 3.16 17.89
N ASN A 142 8.88 3.21 17.59
CA ASN A 142 7.97 4.23 18.10
C ASN A 142 6.95 3.70 19.13
N LEU A 143 7.01 2.42 19.52
CA LEU A 143 6.05 1.80 20.44
C LEU A 143 5.99 2.50 21.81
N ALA A 144 7.10 3.07 22.29
CA ALA A 144 7.13 3.83 23.55
C ALA A 144 6.17 5.04 23.54
N ALA A 145 5.91 5.62 22.36
CA ALA A 145 5.02 6.75 22.18
C ALA A 145 3.59 6.33 21.73
N ALA A 146 3.22 5.05 21.83
CA ALA A 146 1.99 4.53 21.22
C ALA A 146 0.69 5.15 21.74
N THR A 147 0.69 5.70 22.97
CA THR A 147 -0.47 6.43 23.51
C THR A 147 -0.78 7.70 22.71
N SER A 148 0.19 8.29 22.01
CA SER A 148 -0.03 9.44 21.12
C SER A 148 -0.78 9.07 19.82
N TRP A 149 -0.87 7.79 19.49
CA TRP A 149 -1.50 7.32 18.26
C TRP A 149 -3.03 7.33 18.33
N PHE A 150 -3.61 7.55 19.51
CA PHE A 150 -5.06 7.67 19.64
C PHE A 150 -5.60 8.87 18.82
N PRO A 151 -6.86 8.79 18.36
CA PRO A 151 -7.54 9.93 17.73
C PRO A 151 -7.54 11.16 18.64
N LEU A 152 -7.43 12.37 18.05
CA LEU A 152 -7.40 13.62 18.82
C LEU A 152 -8.66 13.79 19.69
N SER A 153 -9.81 13.38 19.18
CA SER A 153 -11.08 13.41 19.91
C SER A 153 -11.16 12.42 21.08
N ILE A 154 -10.20 11.51 21.22
CA ILE A 154 -10.03 10.68 22.42
C ILE A 154 -9.02 11.35 23.34
N LEU A 155 -7.88 11.81 22.82
CA LEU A 155 -6.83 12.48 23.59
C LEU A 155 -7.33 13.75 24.31
N GLN A 156 -8.19 14.54 23.67
CA GLN A 156 -8.74 15.77 24.25
C GLN A 156 -9.81 15.49 25.33
N GLY A 157 -10.41 14.30 25.33
CA GLY A 157 -11.45 13.90 26.28
C GLY A 157 -11.00 12.86 27.30
N SER A 158 -9.71 12.49 27.32
CA SER A 158 -9.21 11.35 28.11
C SER A 158 -8.82 11.70 29.55
N ALA A 159 -9.15 12.90 30.06
CA ALA A 159 -8.79 13.29 31.42
C ALA A 159 -9.29 12.29 32.49
N SER A 160 -10.37 11.54 32.20
CA SER A 160 -10.90 10.46 33.05
C SER A 160 -10.58 9.04 32.55
N ARG A 161 -10.06 8.84 31.34
CA ARG A 161 -9.97 7.50 30.72
C ARG A 161 -8.54 6.98 30.66
N LYS A 162 -8.32 5.73 31.04
CA LYS A 162 -7.03 5.06 30.89
C LYS A 162 -6.85 4.58 29.44
N LEU A 163 -5.83 5.11 28.76
CA LEU A 163 -5.47 4.71 27.40
C LEU A 163 -4.45 3.58 27.45
N VAL A 164 -4.72 2.49 26.74
CA VAL A 164 -3.89 1.28 26.74
C VAL A 164 -3.53 0.89 25.31
N VAL A 165 -2.24 0.59 25.11
CA VAL A 165 -1.75 -0.10 23.90
C VAL A 165 -0.96 -1.30 24.38
N ASN A 166 -1.27 -2.49 23.86
CA ASN A 166 -0.50 -3.68 24.20
C ASN A 166 0.78 -3.71 23.36
N THR A 167 1.81 -2.99 23.79
CA THR A 167 3.06 -2.84 23.03
C THR A 167 3.82 -4.15 22.87
N ALA A 168 3.67 -5.10 23.81
CA ALA A 168 4.35 -6.39 23.79
C ALA A 168 3.87 -7.29 22.64
N THR A 169 2.58 -7.23 22.31
CA THR A 169 1.97 -8.09 21.28
C THR A 169 1.50 -7.32 20.06
N PHE A 170 1.63 -5.98 20.02
CA PHE A 170 1.07 -5.16 18.95
C PHE A 170 1.48 -5.64 17.54
N LEU A 171 2.78 -5.83 17.33
CA LEU A 171 3.33 -6.22 16.04
C LEU A 171 2.93 -7.66 15.68
N SER A 172 3.00 -8.59 16.62
CA SER A 172 2.63 -9.98 16.39
C SER A 172 1.12 -10.16 16.19
N GLU A 173 0.28 -9.41 16.90
CA GLU A 173 -1.18 -9.38 16.70
C GLU A 173 -1.54 -8.96 15.27
N TYR A 174 -0.84 -7.95 14.71
CA TYR A 174 -1.07 -7.50 13.35
C TYR A 174 -0.51 -8.46 12.29
N ASP A 175 0.71 -8.98 12.50
CA ASP A 175 1.34 -9.96 11.63
C ASP A 175 0.49 -11.23 11.49
N VAL A 176 0.06 -11.80 12.62
CA VAL A 176 -0.79 -12.99 12.67
C VAL A 176 -2.11 -12.76 11.96
N GLN A 177 -2.80 -11.65 12.26
CA GLN A 177 -4.06 -11.31 11.57
C GLN A 177 -3.88 -11.22 10.06
N LEU A 178 -2.78 -10.61 9.59
CA LEU A 178 -2.53 -10.42 8.17
C LEU A 178 -2.18 -11.74 7.48
N ARG A 179 -1.38 -12.59 8.14
CA ARG A 179 -1.07 -13.95 7.66
C ARG A 179 -2.28 -14.85 7.58
N GLU A 180 -3.05 -14.96 8.66
CA GLU A 180 -4.25 -15.80 8.71
C GLU A 180 -5.23 -15.40 7.59
N LEU A 181 -5.40 -14.10 7.37
CA LEU A 181 -6.28 -13.61 6.31
C LEU A 181 -5.75 -13.93 4.91
N ILE A 182 -4.44 -13.78 4.66
CA ILE A 182 -3.83 -14.14 3.38
C ILE A 182 -3.95 -15.65 3.14
N ILE A 183 -3.59 -16.48 4.11
CA ILE A 183 -3.64 -17.94 4.01
C ILE A 183 -5.08 -18.41 3.79
N SER A 184 -6.03 -17.89 4.57
CA SER A 184 -7.45 -18.22 4.44
C SER A 184 -8.04 -17.83 3.09
N ARG A 185 -7.50 -16.81 2.40
CA ARG A 185 -7.96 -16.44 1.06
C ARG A 185 -7.27 -17.26 -0.02
N LEU A 186 -5.98 -17.56 0.14
CA LEU A 186 -5.25 -18.44 -0.77
C LEU A 186 -5.83 -19.86 -0.79
N SER A 187 -6.36 -20.35 0.32
CA SER A 187 -7.01 -21.66 0.39
C SER A 187 -8.35 -21.73 -0.36
N GLU A 188 -9.01 -20.58 -0.56
CA GLU A 188 -10.31 -20.48 -1.24
C GLU A 188 -10.18 -20.22 -2.74
N ILE A 189 -8.99 -19.81 -3.22
CA ILE A 189 -8.79 -19.43 -4.61
C ILE A 189 -8.79 -20.66 -5.50
N LYS A 190 -9.68 -20.62 -6.49
CA LYS A 190 -9.60 -21.49 -7.66
C LYS A 190 -8.55 -20.88 -8.56
N SER A 191 -7.39 -21.53 -8.70
CA SER A 191 -6.34 -21.08 -9.62
C SER A 191 -6.96 -20.84 -11.00
N VAL A 192 -7.02 -19.57 -11.40
CA VAL A 192 -7.47 -19.20 -12.74
C VAL A 192 -6.28 -19.45 -13.66
N GLY A 193 -6.53 -19.91 -14.89
CA GLY A 193 -5.47 -19.96 -15.90
C GLY A 193 -4.89 -18.55 -16.17
N PRO A 194 -3.82 -18.44 -16.95
CA PRO A 194 -3.09 -17.18 -17.23
C PRO A 194 -3.88 -16.12 -18.04
N SER A 195 -5.22 -16.11 -17.98
CA SER A 195 -6.09 -15.58 -19.01
C SER A 195 -6.73 -14.21 -18.73
N SER A 196 -6.07 -13.30 -18.01
CA SER A 196 -6.53 -11.89 -17.98
C SER A 196 -5.39 -10.88 -17.99
N LYS A 197 -5.61 -9.75 -18.70
CA LYS A 197 -4.71 -8.59 -18.78
C LYS A 197 -4.43 -7.97 -17.40
N ASP A 198 -5.30 -8.25 -16.43
CA ASP A 198 -5.23 -7.76 -15.05
C ASP A 198 -4.83 -8.86 -14.06
N SER A 199 -4.15 -9.91 -14.52
CA SER A 199 -3.68 -10.97 -13.62
C SER A 199 -2.44 -10.55 -12.84
N VAL A 200 -2.41 -10.94 -11.57
CA VAL A 200 -1.25 -10.82 -10.69
C VAL A 200 -0.74 -12.22 -10.40
N LEU A 201 0.53 -12.48 -10.70
CA LEU A 201 1.15 -13.77 -10.46
C LEU A 201 1.75 -13.81 -9.06
N LEU A 202 1.39 -14.80 -8.27
CA LEU A 202 1.97 -15.07 -6.96
C LEU A 202 2.91 -16.28 -7.09
N ILE A 203 4.18 -16.08 -6.77
CA ILE A 203 5.22 -17.12 -6.80
C ILE A 203 5.85 -17.29 -5.43
N TYR A 204 6.52 -18.42 -5.25
CA TYR A 204 7.39 -18.66 -4.10
C TYR A 204 8.79 -19.03 -4.62
N ASN A 205 9.70 -18.06 -4.63
CA ASN A 205 11.09 -18.22 -5.05
C ASN A 205 12.04 -17.70 -3.96
N GLU A 206 12.63 -18.61 -3.19
CA GLU A 206 13.57 -18.30 -2.11
C GLU A 206 14.90 -17.70 -2.60
N THR A 207 15.24 -17.90 -3.88
CA THR A 207 16.50 -17.38 -4.45
C THR A 207 16.40 -15.91 -4.81
N SER A 208 15.19 -15.38 -5.03
CA SER A 208 14.97 -13.97 -5.33
C SER A 208 14.64 -13.19 -4.06
N THR A 209 15.34 -12.09 -3.87
CA THR A 209 15.07 -11.13 -2.78
C THR A 209 14.07 -10.05 -3.18
N ILE A 210 13.64 -10.02 -4.44
CA ILE A 210 12.74 -8.99 -4.96
C ILE A 210 11.30 -9.39 -4.61
N PRO A 211 10.57 -8.58 -3.81
CA PRO A 211 9.23 -8.94 -3.36
C PRO A 211 8.18 -8.75 -4.45
N ILE A 212 8.35 -7.73 -5.30
CA ILE A 212 7.39 -7.36 -6.33
C ILE A 212 8.15 -6.98 -7.60
N GLU A 213 7.83 -7.65 -8.69
CA GLU A 213 8.34 -7.38 -10.03
C GLU A 213 7.21 -7.01 -10.98
N VAL A 214 7.53 -6.24 -12.01
CA VAL A 214 6.60 -5.87 -13.06
C VAL A 214 7.21 -6.29 -14.39
N GLN A 215 6.57 -7.21 -15.09
CA GLN A 215 7.07 -7.82 -16.32
C GLN A 215 6.10 -7.58 -17.48
N ARG A 216 6.62 -7.53 -18.71
CA ARG A 216 5.78 -7.50 -19.93
C ARG A 216 5.62 -8.93 -20.44
N VAL A 217 4.38 -9.34 -20.61
CA VAL A 217 4.02 -10.70 -21.02
C VAL A 217 3.15 -10.62 -22.28
N LYS A 218 3.33 -11.59 -23.18
CA LYS A 218 2.46 -11.73 -24.36
C LYS A 218 1.29 -12.65 -24.02
N GLY A 219 0.08 -12.16 -24.22
CA GLY A 219 -1.14 -12.93 -24.06
C GLY A 219 -1.31 -13.98 -25.17
N ALA A 220 -2.29 -14.86 -24.97
CA ALA A 220 -2.68 -15.86 -25.97
C ALA A 220 -3.20 -15.23 -27.28
N ASP A 221 -3.68 -13.98 -27.20
CA ASP A 221 -4.09 -13.13 -28.32
C ASP A 221 -2.91 -12.42 -29.02
N GLY A 222 -1.68 -12.65 -28.56
CA GLY A 222 -0.46 -12.01 -29.07
C GLY A 222 -0.27 -10.57 -28.60
N LEU A 223 -1.18 -10.01 -27.79
CA LEU A 223 -1.06 -8.67 -27.25
C LEU A 223 -0.12 -8.65 -26.04
N GLU A 224 0.76 -7.65 -26.00
CA GLU A 224 1.62 -7.42 -24.83
C GLU A 224 0.83 -6.68 -23.74
N PHE A 225 0.90 -7.21 -22.52
CA PHE A 225 0.38 -6.56 -21.33
C PHE A 225 1.41 -6.60 -20.18
N THR A 226 1.16 -5.82 -19.15
CA THR A 226 2.04 -5.73 -17.98
C THR A 226 1.47 -6.58 -16.85
N GLN A 227 2.26 -7.52 -16.35
CA GLN A 227 1.89 -8.38 -15.22
C GLN A 227 2.71 -8.03 -13.99
N SER A 228 2.07 -8.01 -12.83
CA SER A 228 2.76 -7.90 -11.54
C SER A 228 3.01 -9.28 -10.98
N ILE A 229 4.23 -9.49 -10.47
CA ILE A 229 4.66 -10.74 -9.86
C ILE A 229 4.98 -10.47 -8.40
N PHE A 230 4.32 -11.18 -7.50
CA PHE A 230 4.59 -11.17 -6.07
C PHE A 230 5.38 -12.41 -5.69
N ASN A 231 6.54 -12.20 -5.09
CA ASN A 231 7.35 -13.28 -4.58
C ASN A 231 7.17 -13.40 -3.06
N LEU A 232 6.54 -14.48 -2.61
CA LEU A 232 6.44 -14.81 -1.19
C LEU A 232 7.73 -15.41 -0.64
N GLY A 233 8.64 -15.88 -1.48
CA GLY A 233 9.92 -16.47 -1.06
C GLY A 233 10.85 -15.49 -0.35
N CYS A 234 10.69 -14.18 -0.57
CA CYS A 234 11.43 -13.16 0.19
C CYS A 234 10.89 -12.96 1.62
N LEU A 235 9.78 -13.63 1.97
CA LEU A 235 9.09 -13.52 3.26
C LEU A 235 9.23 -14.86 4.00
N GLN A 236 10.25 -14.97 4.86
CA GLN A 236 10.56 -16.20 5.61
C GLN A 236 9.36 -16.81 6.34
N THR A 237 8.38 -15.98 6.72
CA THR A 237 7.17 -16.37 7.43
C THR A 237 6.27 -17.35 6.67
N PHE A 238 6.42 -17.47 5.35
CA PHE A 238 5.63 -18.39 4.52
C PHE A 238 6.36 -19.70 4.18
N ALA A 239 7.62 -19.86 4.59
CA ALA A 239 8.44 -21.03 4.23
C ALA A 239 7.92 -22.36 4.82
N SER A 240 7.31 -22.31 6.00
CA SER A 240 6.80 -23.48 6.72
C SER A 240 5.30 -23.74 6.53
N GLU A 241 4.61 -22.94 5.72
CA GLU A 241 3.15 -23.07 5.53
C GLU A 241 2.83 -24.17 4.51
N PRO A 242 2.21 -25.29 4.92
CA PRO A 242 2.02 -26.46 4.06
C PRO A 242 1.13 -26.19 2.83
N MET A 243 0.33 -25.12 2.85
CA MET A 243 -0.54 -24.71 1.73
C MET A 243 0.24 -24.11 0.55
N ILE A 244 1.44 -23.58 0.77
CA ILE A 244 2.24 -22.93 -0.28
C ILE A 244 3.13 -23.96 -1.00
N ASN A 245 3.30 -25.16 -0.44
CA ASN A 245 4.46 -26.00 -0.70
C ASN A 245 4.27 -27.13 -1.73
N LYS A 246 3.24 -27.12 -2.59
CA LYS A 246 3.16 -28.13 -3.67
C LYS A 246 2.80 -27.61 -5.06
N ASP A 247 1.86 -26.66 -5.18
CA ASP A 247 1.41 -26.15 -6.49
C ASP A 247 1.98 -24.76 -6.83
N VAL A 248 2.21 -23.91 -5.82
CA VAL A 248 2.74 -22.52 -6.00
C VAL A 248 4.19 -22.50 -6.48
N ILE A 249 4.97 -23.51 -6.12
CA ILE A 249 6.42 -23.59 -6.37
C ILE A 249 6.73 -23.89 -7.85
N LYS A 250 5.83 -24.55 -8.59
CA LYS A 250 6.09 -24.97 -9.98
C LYS A 250 5.51 -24.05 -11.05
N GLU A 251 4.31 -23.50 -10.84
CA GLU A 251 3.60 -22.71 -11.89
C GLU A 251 3.11 -21.34 -11.41
N GLY A 252 3.14 -21.07 -10.10
CA GLY A 252 2.57 -19.87 -9.49
C GLY A 252 1.04 -19.87 -9.45
N ILE A 253 0.46 -18.95 -8.66
CA ILE A 253 -0.99 -18.73 -8.59
C ILE A 253 -1.32 -17.43 -9.32
N TYR A 254 -2.23 -17.46 -10.28
CA TYR A 254 -2.76 -16.26 -10.90
C TYR A 254 -3.96 -15.75 -10.11
N LEU A 255 -3.85 -14.50 -9.65
CA LEU A 255 -4.91 -13.75 -8.99
C LEU A 255 -5.54 -12.81 -10.00
N ASP A 256 -6.86 -12.77 -10.07
CA ASP A 256 -7.58 -11.80 -10.88
C ASP A 256 -7.67 -10.48 -10.11
N ALA A 257 -7.16 -9.37 -10.67
CA ALA A 257 -7.11 -8.12 -9.92
C ALA A 257 -8.49 -7.53 -9.54
N ASN A 258 -9.58 -7.94 -10.20
CA ASN A 258 -10.92 -7.46 -9.89
C ASN A 258 -11.58 -8.31 -8.82
N ASN A 259 -11.49 -9.64 -8.93
CA ASN A 259 -12.07 -10.60 -8.00
C ASN A 259 -11.23 -10.72 -6.71
N ASP A 260 -9.90 -10.73 -6.84
CA ASP A 260 -8.95 -10.95 -5.74
C ASP A 260 -8.33 -9.64 -5.22
N LYS A 261 -8.95 -8.50 -5.53
CA LYS A 261 -8.47 -7.15 -5.20
C LYS A 261 -8.07 -7.00 -3.73
N ASP A 262 -8.82 -7.62 -2.82
CA ASP A 262 -8.59 -7.49 -1.39
C ASP A 262 -7.43 -8.38 -0.95
N LEU A 263 -7.26 -9.58 -1.50
CA LEU A 263 -6.05 -10.36 -1.24
C LEU A 263 -4.80 -9.63 -1.72
N ILE A 264 -4.83 -9.09 -2.94
CA ILE A 264 -3.70 -8.35 -3.51
C ILE A 264 -3.32 -7.15 -2.62
N LYS A 265 -4.31 -6.41 -2.09
CA LYS A 265 -4.07 -5.35 -1.08
C LYS A 265 -3.35 -5.87 0.15
N HIS A 266 -3.78 -7.01 0.69
CA HIS A 266 -3.17 -7.58 1.89
C HIS A 266 -1.75 -8.11 1.62
N LEU A 267 -1.48 -8.65 0.43
CA LEU A 267 -0.13 -9.01 -0.01
C LEU A 267 0.79 -7.78 -0.03
N TYR A 268 0.37 -6.67 -0.64
CA TYR A 268 1.13 -5.40 -0.57
C TYR A 268 1.36 -4.95 0.87
N ARG A 269 0.33 -5.01 1.72
CA ARG A 269 0.46 -4.62 3.13
C ARG A 269 1.48 -5.49 3.85
N PHE A 270 1.48 -6.79 3.57
CA PHE A 270 2.37 -7.72 4.24
C PHE A 270 3.83 -7.47 3.84
N VAL A 271 4.08 -7.24 2.54
CA VAL A 271 5.40 -6.85 2.02
C VAL A 271 5.89 -5.56 2.67
N LEU A 272 5.06 -4.50 2.68
CA LEU A 272 5.41 -3.22 3.29
C LEU A 272 5.69 -3.35 4.79
N PHE A 273 4.86 -4.12 5.50
CA PHE A 273 5.05 -4.34 6.92
C PHE A 273 6.35 -5.07 7.23
N SER A 274 6.68 -6.10 6.43
CA SER A 274 7.81 -6.99 6.70
C SER A 274 9.15 -6.42 6.26
N LEU A 275 9.17 -5.67 5.15
CA LEU A 275 10.40 -5.19 4.51
C LEU A 275 10.63 -3.68 4.62
N GLY A 276 9.64 -2.92 5.12
CA GLY A 276 9.70 -1.47 5.24
C GLY A 276 10.14 -0.95 6.60
#